data_AF-U1EVT7-F1
#
_entry.id   AF-U1EVT7-F1
#
_cell.length_a   1.000
_cell.length_b   1.000
_cell.length_c   1.000
_cell.angle_alpha   90.00
_cell.angle_beta   90.00
_cell.angle_gamma   90.00
#
_symmetry.space_group_name_H-M   'P 1'
#
loop_
_entity.id
_entity.type
_entity.pdbx_description
1 polymer ?
#
loop_
_entity_poly.entity_id
_entity_poly.type
_entity_poly.pdbx_seq_one_letter_code
_entity_poly.pdbx_strand_id
1 'polypeptide(L)'
;HNGIEYAMMQAYAEGYELLCADSPVTDVPAVFDAWRQGTVIRSWLLDLCSTALADEPDLASIRGWADDSGEGRWTVEEAIDRAVPMPAISAALFARFSSRQDDAPAMKLIAAMRNQFGGHAVHNS
;
A
#
# COMPACT_ATOMS: atom_id res chain seq x y z
N HIS A 1 -1.31 3.43 -18.54
CA HIS A 1 -0.56 2.31 -17.95
C HIS A 1 -0.12 2.67 -16.53
N ASN A 2 0.47 3.85 -16.30
CA ASN A 2 0.84 4.35 -14.96
C ASN A 2 -0.28 4.25 -13.91
N GLY A 3 -1.53 4.63 -14.23
CA GLY A 3 -2.65 4.46 -13.29
C GLY A 3 -2.93 3.01 -12.87
N ILE A 4 -2.72 2.03 -13.77
CA ILE A 4 -2.87 0.59 -13.47
C ILE A 4 -1.74 0.13 -12.53
N GLU A 5 -0.53 0.64 -12.75
CA GLU A 5 0.65 0.29 -11.94
C GLU A 5 0.46 0.65 -10.47
N TYR A 6 -0.29 1.69 -10.13
CA TYR A 6 -0.61 2.04 -8.73
C TYR A 6 -1.30 0.88 -8.01
N ALA A 7 -2.32 0.31 -8.63
CA ALA A 7 -3.05 -0.82 -8.06
C ALA A 7 -2.17 -2.08 -7.97
N MET A 8 -1.33 -2.34 -8.98
CA MET A 8 -0.41 -3.48 -8.96
C MET A 8 0.64 -3.36 -7.86
N MET A 9 1.28 -2.19 -7.73
CA MET A 9 2.25 -1.93 -6.67
C MET A 9 1.60 -2.03 -5.29
N GLN A 10 0.37 -1.50 -5.14
CA GLN A 10 -0.36 -1.63 -3.87
C GLN A 10 -0.61 -3.09 -3.50
N ALA A 11 -1.07 -3.91 -4.45
CA ALA A 11 -1.33 -5.32 -4.20
C ALA A 11 -0.06 -6.09 -3.76
N TYR A 12 1.10 -5.79 -4.34
CA TYR A 12 2.36 -6.37 -3.89
C TYR A 12 2.77 -5.89 -2.50
N ALA A 13 2.61 -4.60 -2.20
CA ALA A 13 2.95 -4.03 -0.91
C ALA A 13 2.09 -4.61 0.22
N GLU A 14 0.77 -4.73 0.01
CA GLU A 14 -0.14 -5.37 0.98
C GLU A 14 0.22 -6.85 1.19
N GLY A 15 0.58 -7.57 0.12
CA GLY A 15 1.06 -8.95 0.22
C GLY A 15 2.37 -9.07 0.99
N TYR A 16 3.31 -8.14 0.77
CA TYR A 16 4.57 -8.06 1.52
C TYR A 16 4.31 -7.83 3.02
N GLU A 17 3.51 -6.82 3.36
CA GLU A 17 3.16 -6.50 4.75
C GLU A 17 2.51 -7.70 5.45
N LEU A 18 1.58 -8.39 4.77
CA LEU A 18 0.94 -9.60 5.30
C LEU A 18 1.94 -10.73 5.54
N LEU A 19 2.92 -10.91 4.65
CA LEU A 19 3.96 -11.93 4.83
C LEU A 19 4.91 -11.58 5.97
N CYS A 20 5.11 -10.30 6.28
CA CYS A 20 5.87 -9.86 7.46
C CYS A 20 5.04 -9.98 8.76
N ALA A 21 3.72 -9.90 8.68
CA ALA A 21 2.80 -9.93 9.82
C ALA A 21 2.54 -11.35 10.33
N ASP A 22 3.38 -11.82 11.25
CA ASP A 22 3.22 -13.10 11.99
C ASP A 22 2.94 -14.32 11.08
N SER A 23 3.71 -14.38 9.99
CA SER A 23 3.63 -15.46 9.01
C SER A 23 4.60 -16.59 9.35
N PRO A 24 4.28 -17.87 9.04
CA PRO A 24 5.27 -18.96 9.07
C PRO A 24 6.38 -18.78 8.01
N VAL A 25 6.23 -17.83 7.08
CA VAL A 25 7.26 -17.50 6.08
C VAL A 25 8.38 -16.72 6.75
N THR A 26 9.53 -17.36 6.92
CA THR A 26 10.71 -16.74 7.55
C THR A 26 11.64 -16.02 6.58
N ASP A 27 11.42 -16.20 5.27
CA ASP A 27 12.23 -15.61 4.19
C ASP A 27 11.30 -15.02 3.12
N VAL A 28 10.80 -13.81 3.40
CA VAL A 28 9.91 -13.07 2.48
C VAL A 28 10.61 -12.73 1.15
N PRO A 29 11.89 -12.27 1.12
CA PRO A 29 12.61 -12.06 -0.13
C PRO A 29 12.64 -13.30 -1.04
N ALA A 30 12.91 -14.49 -0.49
CA ALA A 30 12.90 -15.72 -1.28
C ALA A 30 11.52 -16.07 -1.86
N VAL A 31 10.43 -15.71 -1.17
CA VAL A 31 9.07 -15.89 -1.69
C VAL A 31 8.82 -14.98 -2.91
N PHE A 32 9.19 -13.70 -2.81
CA PHE A 32 9.07 -12.77 -3.94
C PHE A 32 9.94 -13.20 -5.13
N ASP A 33 11.14 -13.70 -4.87
CA ASP A 33 12.03 -14.24 -5.90
C ASP A 33 11.42 -15.47 -6.60
N ALA A 34 10.87 -16.41 -5.82
CA ALA A 34 10.22 -17.61 -6.35
C ALA A 34 9.02 -17.26 -7.23
N TRP A 35 8.27 -16.19 -6.91
CA TRP A 35 7.13 -15.77 -7.72
C TRP A 35 7.51 -15.29 -9.12
N ARG A 36 8.78 -14.94 -9.36
CA ARG A 36 9.28 -14.59 -10.71
C ARG A 36 9.27 -15.78 -11.67
N GLN A 37 9.06 -17.01 -11.17
CA GLN A 37 9.03 -18.22 -11.99
C GLN A 37 7.71 -18.98 -11.81
N GLY A 38 7.14 -19.45 -12.92
CA GLY A 38 5.96 -20.33 -12.91
C GLY A 38 4.63 -19.70 -12.45
N THR A 39 4.62 -18.49 -11.89
CA THR A 39 3.38 -17.83 -11.44
C THR A 39 2.71 -17.01 -12.54
N VAL A 40 1.45 -16.63 -12.29
CA VAL A 40 0.65 -15.76 -13.17
C VAL A 40 0.94 -14.26 -12.98
N ILE A 41 1.53 -13.86 -11.84
CA ILE A 41 1.81 -12.45 -11.49
C ILE A 41 3.16 -11.95 -12.01
N ARG A 42 3.93 -12.80 -12.70
CA ARG A 42 5.23 -12.45 -13.29
C ARG A 42 5.13 -11.19 -14.14
N SER A 43 5.94 -10.22 -13.81
CA SER A 43 5.92 -8.89 -14.40
C SER A 43 7.20 -8.15 -14.06
N TRP A 44 7.54 -7.14 -14.84
CA TRP A 44 8.68 -6.27 -14.54
C TRP A 44 8.58 -5.59 -13.17
N LEU A 45 7.37 -5.23 -12.71
CA LEU A 45 7.17 -4.70 -11.36
C LEU A 45 7.55 -5.71 -10.26
N LEU A 46 7.26 -7.00 -10.47
CA LEU A 46 7.68 -8.05 -9.54
C LEU A 46 9.21 -8.21 -9.54
N ASP A 47 9.86 -8.06 -10.69
CA ASP A 47 11.33 -8.07 -10.77
C ASP A 47 11.94 -6.91 -9.95
N LEU A 48 11.32 -5.73 -9.98
CA LEU A 48 11.73 -4.60 -9.13
C LEU A 48 11.54 -4.87 -7.65
N CYS A 49 10.40 -5.44 -7.24
CA CYS A 49 10.16 -5.82 -5.84
C CYS A 49 11.23 -6.81 -5.35
N SER A 50 11.51 -7.85 -6.14
CA SER A 50 12.53 -8.85 -5.80
C SER A 50 13.93 -8.25 -5.74
N THR A 51 14.25 -7.27 -6.60
CA THR A 51 15.53 -6.57 -6.58
C THR A 51 15.67 -5.75 -5.30
N ALA A 52 14.65 -4.95 -4.95
CA ALA A 52 14.67 -4.14 -3.73
C ALA A 52 14.81 -5.00 -2.46
N LEU A 53 14.11 -6.13 -2.38
CA LEU A 53 14.19 -7.05 -1.24
C LEU A 53 15.49 -7.86 -1.20
N ALA A 54 16.18 -8.03 -2.32
CA ALA A 54 17.51 -8.62 -2.35
C ALA A 54 18.58 -7.64 -1.84
N ASP A 55 18.43 -6.35 -2.17
CA ASP A 55 19.33 -5.29 -1.72
C ASP A 55 19.16 -4.98 -0.22
N GLU A 56 17.91 -4.89 0.25
CA GLU A 56 17.58 -4.63 1.65
C GLU A 56 16.34 -5.45 2.10
N PRO A 57 16.54 -6.64 2.69
CA PRO A 57 15.47 -7.58 3.01
C PRO A 57 14.30 -7.07 3.85
N ASP A 58 14.56 -6.11 4.74
CA ASP A 58 13.56 -5.53 5.65
C ASP A 58 13.19 -4.08 5.28
N LEU A 59 13.82 -3.52 4.25
CA LEU A 59 13.66 -2.13 3.80
C LEU A 59 13.84 -1.11 4.94
N ALA A 60 14.66 -1.41 5.96
CA ALA A 60 14.78 -0.62 7.19
C ALA A 60 15.22 0.84 6.99
N SER A 61 15.97 1.12 5.91
CA SER A 61 16.43 2.46 5.54
C SER A 61 15.34 3.31 4.86
N ILE A 62 14.24 2.69 4.44
CA ILE A 62 13.17 3.31 3.66
C ILE A 62 12.01 3.71 4.60
N ARG A 63 11.67 5.01 4.61
CA ARG A 63 10.45 5.48 5.30
C ARG A 63 9.21 4.96 4.57
N GLY A 64 8.19 4.54 5.31
CA GLY A 64 6.86 4.20 4.80
C GLY A 64 6.07 5.41 4.27
N TRP A 65 6.63 6.12 3.30
CA TRP A 65 6.09 7.31 2.64
C TRP A 65 6.18 7.10 1.14
N ALA A 66 5.08 7.33 0.43
CA ALA A 66 5.06 7.23 -1.03
C ALA A 66 4.43 8.47 -1.68
N ASP A 67 5.19 9.11 -2.56
CA ASP A 67 4.70 10.19 -3.41
C ASP A 67 3.83 9.66 -4.56
N ASP A 68 2.99 10.53 -5.10
CA ASP A 68 2.23 10.28 -6.32
C ASP A 68 2.79 11.17 -7.41
N SER A 69 3.23 10.57 -8.51
CA SER A 69 3.77 11.24 -9.69
C SER A 69 2.72 12.03 -10.48
N GLY A 70 1.45 11.93 -10.10
CA GLY A 70 0.31 12.66 -10.68
C GLY A 70 -0.55 11.82 -11.63
N GLU A 71 0.00 10.78 -12.26
CA GLU A 71 -0.75 9.96 -13.23
C GLU A 71 -1.84 9.13 -12.56
N GLY A 72 -1.63 8.67 -11.33
CA GLY A 72 -2.68 8.03 -10.54
C GLY A 72 -3.83 9.00 -10.23
N ARG A 73 -3.50 10.26 -9.95
CA ARG A 73 -4.49 11.32 -9.68
C ARG A 73 -5.31 11.66 -10.91
N TRP A 74 -4.64 11.99 -12.01
CA TRP A 74 -5.32 12.27 -13.28
C TRP A 74 -6.20 11.09 -13.73
N THR A 75 -5.73 9.84 -13.56
CA THR A 75 -6.52 8.65 -13.90
C THR A 75 -7.82 8.57 -13.10
N VAL A 76 -7.77 8.88 -11.80
CA VAL A 76 -8.96 8.86 -10.92
C VAL A 76 -9.88 10.05 -11.20
N GLU A 77 -9.32 11.23 -11.49
CA GLU A 77 -10.10 12.42 -11.90
C GLU A 77 -10.89 12.14 -13.18
N GLU A 78 -10.23 11.61 -14.22
CA GLU A 78 -10.88 11.25 -15.48
C GLU A 78 -11.97 10.18 -15.28
N ALA A 79 -11.76 9.25 -14.35
CA ALA A 79 -12.75 8.22 -14.02
C ALA A 79 -14.01 8.82 -13.39
N ILE A 80 -13.86 9.83 -12.53
CA ILE A 80 -14.98 10.56 -11.93
C ILE A 80 -15.76 11.30 -13.00
N ASP A 81 -15.08 12.04 -13.88
CA ASP A 81 -15.70 12.81 -14.96
C ASP A 81 -16.51 11.94 -15.92
N ARG A 82 -16.08 10.68 -16.10
CA ARG A 82 -16.75 9.69 -16.95
C ARG A 82 -17.70 8.76 -16.20
N ALA A 83 -17.86 8.92 -14.89
CA ALA A 83 -18.62 8.00 -14.03
C ALA A 83 -18.19 6.52 -14.18
N VAL A 84 -16.88 6.26 -14.32
CA VAL A 84 -16.29 4.92 -14.42
C VAL A 84 -15.77 4.47 -13.05
N PRO A 85 -16.20 3.29 -12.54
CA PRO A 85 -15.73 2.81 -11.25
C PRO A 85 -14.26 2.35 -11.32
N MET A 86 -13.40 2.88 -10.44
CA MET A 86 -11.98 2.52 -10.34
C MET A 86 -11.52 2.19 -8.91
N PRO A 87 -12.19 1.26 -8.20
CA PRO A 87 -11.97 1.03 -6.77
C PRO A 87 -10.52 0.69 -6.41
N ALA A 88 -9.85 -0.16 -7.21
CA ALA A 88 -8.48 -0.59 -6.93
C ALA A 88 -7.47 0.57 -7.08
N ILE A 89 -7.55 1.33 -8.18
CA ILE A 89 -6.63 2.44 -8.45
C ILE A 89 -6.89 3.59 -7.47
N SER A 90 -8.16 3.89 -7.16
CA SER A 90 -8.49 4.92 -6.19
C SER A 90 -8.01 4.56 -4.78
N ALA A 91 -8.20 3.31 -4.35
CA ALA A 91 -7.73 2.86 -3.05
C ALA A 91 -6.20 2.92 -2.97
N ALA A 92 -5.50 2.49 -4.02
CA ALA A 92 -4.06 2.61 -4.11
C ALA A 92 -3.60 4.08 -4.00
N LEU A 93 -4.22 5.02 -4.73
CA LEU A 93 -3.92 6.44 -4.61
C LEU A 93 -4.13 6.97 -3.19
N PHE A 94 -5.25 6.65 -2.55
CA PHE A 94 -5.54 7.08 -1.19
C PHE A 94 -4.57 6.49 -0.16
N ALA A 95 -4.08 5.25 -0.35
CA ALA A 95 -3.04 4.68 0.51
C ALA A 95 -1.77 5.54 0.52
N ARG A 96 -1.39 6.14 -0.61
CA ARG A 96 -0.26 7.08 -0.67
C ARG A 96 -0.56 8.33 0.14
N PHE A 97 -1.76 8.89 0.03
CA PHE A 97 -2.14 10.06 0.83
C PHE A 97 -2.15 9.76 2.34
N SER A 98 -2.59 8.56 2.72
CA SER A 98 -2.54 8.09 4.11
C SER A 98 -1.11 7.93 4.61
N SER A 99 -0.19 7.41 3.79
CA SER A 99 1.24 7.26 4.15
C SER A 99 1.93 8.58 4.51
N ARG A 100 1.34 9.72 4.13
CA ARG A 100 1.86 11.06 4.38
C ARG A 100 1.35 11.68 5.68
N GLN A 101 0.45 10.99 6.38
CA GLN A 101 -0.17 11.48 7.60
C GLN A 101 0.35 10.72 8.81
N ASP A 102 1.31 11.31 9.54
CA ASP A 102 1.83 10.72 10.77
C ASP A 102 0.76 10.71 11.90
N ASP A 103 -0.12 11.72 11.94
CA ASP A 103 -1.16 11.87 12.97
C ASP A 103 -2.48 12.40 12.37
N ALA A 104 -3.20 11.49 11.72
CA ALA A 104 -4.37 11.81 10.90
C ALA A 104 -5.53 12.42 11.72
N PRO A 105 -5.97 13.66 11.44
CA PRO A 105 -7.08 14.31 12.15
C PRO A 105 -8.39 13.50 12.10
N ALA A 106 -8.64 12.81 11.00
CA ALA A 106 -9.81 11.93 10.86
C ALA A 106 -9.80 10.80 11.91
N MET A 107 -8.63 10.19 12.16
CA MET A 107 -8.49 9.12 13.14
C MET A 107 -8.63 9.64 14.57
N LYS A 108 -8.19 10.87 14.87
CA LYS A 108 -8.47 11.53 16.16
C LYS A 108 -9.95 11.70 16.41
N LEU A 109 -10.70 12.20 15.42
CA LEU A 109 -12.14 12.36 15.55
C LEU A 109 -12.84 11.01 15.71
N ILE A 110 -12.41 9.98 14.98
CA ILE A 110 -12.92 8.61 15.15
C ILE A 110 -12.66 8.09 16.57
N ALA A 111 -11.44 8.25 17.10
CA ALA A 111 -11.11 7.84 18.46
C ALA A 111 -11.99 8.56 19.50
N ALA A 112 -12.16 9.87 19.35
CA ALA A 112 -13.04 10.66 20.20
C ALA A 112 -14.50 10.19 20.14
N MET A 113 -15.06 9.98 18.95
CA MET A 113 -16.44 9.49 18.78
C MET A 113 -16.65 8.10 19.40
N ARG A 114 -15.69 7.18 19.20
CA ARG A 114 -15.73 5.84 19.81
C ARG A 114 -15.68 5.90 21.33
N ASN A 115 -14.90 6.83 21.89
CA ASN A 115 -14.88 7.08 23.32
C ASN A 115 -16.22 7.64 23.83
N GLN A 116 -16.78 8.64 23.16
CA GLN A 116 -18.02 9.30 23.58
C GLN A 116 -19.23 8.37 23.52
N PHE A 117 -19.36 7.56 22.45
CA PHE A 117 -20.53 6.68 22.29
C PHE A 117 -20.36 5.32 22.96
N GLY A 118 -19.14 4.76 22.96
CA GLY A 118 -18.88 3.37 23.37
C GLY A 118 -17.92 3.20 24.54
N GLY A 119 -17.39 4.29 25.12
CA GLY A 119 -16.41 4.22 26.21
C GLY A 119 -15.06 3.60 25.82
N HIS A 120 -14.76 3.49 24.52
CA HIS A 120 -13.50 2.93 24.04
C HIS A 120 -12.29 3.77 24.50
N ALA A 121 -11.16 3.12 24.77
CA ALA A 121 -9.93 3.78 25.17
C ALA A 121 -9.42 4.76 24.08
N VAL A 122 -8.79 5.84 24.53
CA VAL A 122 -8.09 6.82 23.69
C VAL A 122 -6.64 6.89 24.17
N HIS A 123 -5.72 7.01 23.22
CA HIS A 123 -4.31 7.22 23.50
C HIS A 123 -3.95 8.67 23.19
N ASN A 124 -3.30 9.34 24.14
CA ASN A 124 -2.81 10.71 23.95
C ASN A 124 -1.43 10.67 23.28
N SER A 125 -1.17 11.64 22.41
CA SER A 125 0.11 11.89 21.74
C SER A 125 1.21 12.32 22.70
#